data_AF-A0A371EW20-F1
#
_entry.id   AF-A0A371EW20-F1
#
_cell.length_a   1.000
_cell.length_b   1.000
_cell.length_c   1.000
_cell.angle_alpha   90.00
_cell.angle_beta   90.00
_cell.angle_gamma   90.00
#
_symmetry.space_group_name_H-M   'P 1'
#
loop_
_entity.id
_entity.type
_entity.pdbx_description
1 polymer ?
#
loop_
_entity_poly.entity_id
_entity_poly.type
_entity_poly.pdbx_seq_one_letter_code
_entity_poly.pdbx_strand_id
1 'polypeptide(L)'
;MPGLDTIIIEHKLPLIPNAILVRQQLRRMKSKWVANIVPILKKHGKVRICVDYKDLNRASPKDNFPLPHIDLLVNNTAQHALYSFMDGFSRYNQIRMALEDKEETIFSMTWGTFGYKVMPFKLKKC
;
A
#
# COMPACT_ATOMS: atom_id res chain seq x y z
N MET A 1 -0.77 12.61 12.78
CA MET A 1 -1.24 11.50 13.63
C MET A 1 -0.07 10.56 13.84
N PRO A 2 0.32 10.25 15.09
CA PRO A 2 1.24 9.14 15.31
C PRO A 2 0.56 7.89 14.73
N GLY A 3 1.20 7.22 13.76
CA GLY A 3 0.67 5.97 13.19
C GLY A 3 0.48 4.91 14.29
N LEU A 4 -0.18 3.81 13.96
CA LEU A 4 -0.35 2.69 14.89
C LEU A 4 1.01 2.18 15.36
N ASP A 5 1.03 1.66 16.59
CA ASP A 5 2.21 1.03 17.15
C ASP A 5 2.61 -0.18 16.30
N THR A 6 3.90 -0.29 15.98
CA THR A 6 4.46 -1.41 15.21
C THR A 6 4.31 -2.74 15.93
N ILE A 7 4.19 -2.74 17.26
CA ILE A 7 3.92 -3.95 18.04
C ILE A 7 2.52 -4.52 17.73
N ILE A 8 1.56 -3.63 17.43
CA ILE A 8 0.18 -4.04 17.11
C ILE A 8 0.10 -4.53 15.67
N ILE A 9 0.65 -3.74 14.73
CA ILE A 9 0.59 -4.07 13.32
C ILE A 9 1.71 -3.39 12.53
N GLU A 10 2.32 -4.16 11.65
CA GLU A 10 3.23 -3.70 10.62
C GLU A 10 2.85 -4.34 9.27
N HIS A 11 3.02 -3.60 8.19
CA HIS A 11 2.80 -4.12 6.85
C HIS A 11 4.06 -4.82 6.34
N LYS A 12 3.91 -6.09 6.00
CA LYS A 12 4.93 -6.91 5.35
C LYS A 12 4.58 -7.16 3.88
N LEU A 13 5.57 -7.03 3.02
CA LEU A 13 5.47 -7.32 1.59
C LEU A 13 6.15 -8.66 1.29
N PRO A 14 5.40 -9.79 1.33
CA PRO A 14 5.96 -11.04 0.85
C PRO A 14 6.23 -10.92 -0.64
N LEU A 15 7.47 -11.20 -1.04
CA LEU A 15 7.88 -11.31 -2.44
C LEU A 15 8.04 -12.79 -2.79
N ILE A 16 7.67 -13.15 -4.02
CA ILE A 16 7.93 -14.48 -4.56
C ILE A 16 9.45 -14.64 -4.66
N PRO A 17 10.03 -15.74 -4.15
CA PRO A 17 11.46 -16.01 -4.29
C PRO A 17 11.90 -15.90 -5.76
N ASN A 18 12.98 -15.18 -6.02
CA ASN A 18 13.53 -14.93 -7.36
C ASN A 18 12.68 -14.06 -8.32
N ALA A 19 11.67 -13.34 -7.82
CA ALA A 19 10.95 -12.39 -8.66
C ALA A 19 11.91 -11.32 -9.23
N ILE A 20 11.96 -11.21 -10.57
CA ILE A 20 12.77 -10.20 -11.25
C ILE A 20 11.95 -8.92 -11.33
N LEU A 21 12.26 -7.98 -10.43
CA LEU A 21 11.71 -6.63 -10.49
C LEU A 21 12.51 -5.79 -11.48
N VAL A 22 11.82 -4.90 -12.21
CA VAL A 22 12.44 -4.05 -13.23
C VAL A 22 13.46 -3.12 -12.57
N ARG A 23 14.72 -3.21 -13.03
CA ARG A 23 15.78 -2.29 -12.61
C ARG A 23 15.68 -1.01 -13.41
N GLN A 24 15.46 0.11 -12.74
CA GLN A 24 15.57 1.44 -13.36
C GLN A 24 16.87 2.12 -12.96
N GLN A 25 17.32 3.04 -13.82
CA GLN A 25 18.60 3.73 -13.64
C GLN A 25 18.59 4.57 -12.34
N LEU A 26 19.49 4.23 -11.42
CA LEU A 26 19.61 4.83 -10.10
C LEU A 26 20.26 6.21 -10.16
N ARG A 27 19.75 7.16 -9.38
CA ARG A 27 20.40 8.48 -9.23
C ARG A 27 20.89 8.82 -7.82
N ARG A 28 20.65 8.02 -6.77
CA ARG A 28 21.30 8.28 -5.46
C ARG A 28 21.21 7.21 -4.36
N MET A 29 20.62 6.03 -4.58
CA MET A 29 20.53 4.95 -3.59
C MET A 29 20.79 3.60 -4.27
N LYS A 30 21.45 2.62 -3.63
CA LYS A 30 21.65 1.27 -4.20
C LYS A 30 20.41 0.39 -3.95
N SER A 31 19.25 0.76 -4.48
CA SER A 31 18.08 -0.13 -4.44
C SER A 31 18.14 -1.11 -5.62
N LYS A 32 17.70 -2.36 -5.41
CA LYS A 32 17.68 -3.36 -6.50
C LYS A 32 16.63 -3.02 -7.56
N TRP A 33 15.64 -2.20 -7.25
CA TRP A 33 14.57 -1.78 -8.15
C TRP A 33 13.98 -0.42 -7.72
N VAL A 34 13.17 0.18 -8.59
CA VAL A 34 12.53 1.49 -8.36
C VAL A 34 11.20 1.58 -9.11
N ALA A 35 10.17 2.14 -8.47
CA ALA A 35 8.87 2.42 -9.07
C ALA A 35 8.78 3.84 -9.66
N ASN A 36 7.93 4.00 -10.68
CA ASN A 36 7.67 5.30 -11.31
C ASN A 36 6.56 6.08 -10.61
N ILE A 37 6.66 7.41 -10.63
CA ILE A 37 5.55 8.29 -10.25
C ILE A 37 4.63 8.57 -11.46
N VAL A 38 3.33 8.65 -11.19
CA VAL A 38 2.27 8.94 -12.15
C VAL A 38 1.40 10.06 -11.57
N PRO A 39 1.52 11.31 -12.06
CA PRO A 39 0.63 12.38 -11.68
C PRO A 39 -0.76 12.17 -12.29
N ILE A 40 -1.80 12.27 -11.46
CA ILE A 40 -3.20 12.13 -11.87
C ILE A 40 -3.95 13.43 -11.58
N LEU A 41 -4.55 14.03 -12.60
CA LEU A 41 -5.41 15.20 -12.45
C LEU A 41 -6.81 14.77 -12.00
N LYS A 42 -7.27 15.29 -10.84
CA LYS A 42 -8.65 15.10 -10.40
C LYS A 42 -9.59 16.09 -11.08
N LYS A 43 -10.88 15.75 -11.14
CA LYS A 43 -11.96 16.61 -11.67
C LYS A 43 -11.96 18.03 -11.06
N HIS A 44 -11.58 18.17 -9.79
CA HIS A 44 -11.50 19.47 -9.10
C HIS A 44 -10.16 20.22 -9.31
N GLY A 45 -9.38 19.87 -10.34
CA GLY A 45 -8.09 20.52 -10.66
C GLY A 45 -6.90 20.14 -9.76
N LYS A 46 -7.12 19.41 -8.65
CA LYS A 46 -6.05 18.93 -7.77
C LYS A 46 -5.27 17.78 -8.41
N VAL A 47 -3.93 17.82 -8.35
CA VAL A 47 -3.06 16.71 -8.77
C VAL A 47 -2.85 15.74 -7.61
N ARG A 48 -2.96 14.44 -7.88
CA ARG A 48 -2.53 13.37 -6.97
C ARG A 48 -1.34 12.64 -7.57
N ILE A 49 -0.24 12.58 -6.84
CA ILE A 49 0.89 11.73 -7.20
C ILE A 49 0.56 10.29 -6.79
N CYS A 50 0.54 9.39 -7.76
CA CYS A 50 0.47 7.96 -7.53
C CYS A 50 1.82 7.32 -7.85
N VAL A 51 2.13 6.20 -7.22
CA VAL A 51 3.27 5.37 -7.61
C VAL A 51 2.75 4.15 -8.37
N ASP A 52 3.40 3.80 -9.47
CA ASP A 52 3.06 2.62 -10.27
C ASP A 52 3.75 1.37 -9.70
N TYR A 53 3.04 0.68 -8.81
CA TYR A 53 3.48 -0.58 -8.21
C TYR A 53 3.06 -1.83 -9.01
N LYS A 54 2.73 -1.74 -10.30
CA LYS A 54 2.31 -2.91 -11.10
C LYS A 54 3.29 -4.08 -11.02
N ASP A 55 4.58 -3.83 -11.19
CA ASP A 55 5.59 -4.89 -11.18
C ASP A 55 5.78 -5.47 -9.78
N LEU A 56 5.76 -4.62 -8.74
CA LEU A 56 5.75 -5.06 -7.34
C LEU A 56 4.55 -5.95 -7.02
N ASN A 57 3.36 -5.53 -7.47
CA ASN A 57 2.11 -6.26 -7.25
C ASN A 57 2.05 -7.58 -8.01
N ARG A 58 2.83 -7.74 -9.09
CA ARG A 58 3.03 -9.01 -9.80
C ARG A 58 4.01 -9.92 -9.06
N ALA A 59 5.05 -9.35 -8.47
CA ALA A 59 6.04 -10.07 -7.67
C ALA A 59 5.52 -10.50 -6.29
N SER A 60 4.45 -9.88 -5.79
CA SER A 60 3.81 -10.28 -4.54
C SER A 60 2.76 -11.39 -4.78
N PRO A 61 2.74 -12.46 -3.94
CA PRO A 61 1.75 -13.53 -4.07
C PRO A 61 0.34 -12.96 -3.85
N LYS A 62 -0.69 -13.68 -4.31
CA LYS A 62 -2.08 -13.26 -4.05
C LYS A 62 -2.37 -13.32 -2.55
N ASP A 63 -3.16 -12.39 -2.04
CA ASP A 63 -3.71 -12.49 -0.69
C ASP A 63 -4.99 -13.34 -0.76
N ASN A 64 -5.07 -14.33 0.13
CA ASN A 64 -6.19 -15.26 0.24
C ASN A 64 -6.94 -15.05 1.57
N PHE A 65 -6.81 -13.87 2.19
CA PHE A 65 -7.58 -13.55 3.38
C PHE A 65 -9.09 -13.69 3.09
N PRO A 66 -9.80 -14.60 3.78
CA PRO A 66 -11.20 -14.84 3.50
C PRO A 66 -12.00 -13.65 4.00
N LEU A 67 -12.56 -12.87 3.08
CA LEU A 67 -13.55 -11.87 3.42
C LEU A 67 -14.90 -12.57 3.63
N PRO A 68 -15.64 -12.24 4.70
CA PRO A 68 -16.96 -12.80 4.92
C PRO A 68 -17.91 -12.45 3.77
N HIS A 69 -18.84 -13.36 3.47
CA HIS A 69 -19.85 -13.14 2.45
C HIS A 69 -20.74 -11.94 2.83
N ILE A 70 -21.06 -11.10 1.85
CA ILE A 70 -21.81 -9.85 2.08
C ILE A 70 -23.16 -10.16 2.74
N ASP A 71 -23.89 -11.18 2.26
CA ASP A 71 -25.19 -11.55 2.82
C ASP A 71 -25.11 -11.96 4.29
N LEU A 72 -24.02 -12.60 4.72
CA LEU A 72 -23.82 -12.95 6.13
C LEU A 72 -23.65 -11.69 6.98
N LEU A 73 -22.87 -10.72 6.50
CA LEU A 73 -22.71 -9.44 7.18
C LEU A 73 -24.04 -8.67 7.27
N VAL A 74 -24.82 -8.66 6.20
CA VAL A 74 -26.12 -7.96 6.15
C VAL A 74 -27.14 -8.63 7.08
N ASN A 75 -27.27 -9.97 7.03
CA ASN A 75 -28.23 -10.70 7.86
C ASN A 75 -27.91 -10.56 9.36
N ASN A 76 -26.62 -10.61 9.73
CA ASN A 76 -26.20 -10.43 11.12
C ASN A 76 -26.46 -9.01 11.62
N THR A 77 -26.32 -8.00 10.75
CA THR A 77 -26.55 -6.61 11.13
C THR A 77 -28.05 -6.32 11.23
N ALA A 78 -28.88 -6.79 10.28
CA ALA A 78 -30.32 -6.52 10.18
C ALA A 78 -31.17 -6.75 11.45
N GLN A 79 -30.69 -7.56 12.40
CA GLN A 79 -31.37 -7.85 13.66
C GLN A 79 -31.25 -6.73 14.71
N HIS A 80 -30.48 -5.67 14.45
CA HIS A 80 -30.22 -4.59 15.39
C HIS A 80 -31.09 -3.36 15.10
N ALA A 81 -31.55 -2.68 16.15
CA ALA A 81 -32.40 -1.49 16.02
C ALA A 81 -31.63 -0.19 15.73
N LEU A 82 -30.31 -0.16 15.97
CA LEU A 82 -29.45 1.01 15.78
C LEU A 82 -28.10 0.60 15.20
N TYR A 83 -27.60 1.43 14.29
CA TYR A 83 -26.32 1.23 13.60
C TYR A 83 -25.44 2.47 13.75
N SER A 84 -24.15 2.26 13.98
CA SER A 84 -23.13 3.29 13.88
C SER A 84 -22.08 2.85 12.86
N PHE A 85 -21.63 3.78 12.02
CA PHE A 85 -20.60 3.53 11.02
C PHE A 85 -19.34 4.33 11.36
N MET A 86 -18.20 3.64 11.40
CA MET A 86 -16.90 4.27 11.59
C MET A 86 -16.11 4.19 10.29
N ASP A 87 -15.77 5.34 9.71
CA ASP A 87 -14.89 5.39 8.55
C ASP A 87 -13.42 5.34 8.98
N GLY A 88 -12.70 4.36 8.46
CA GLY A 88 -11.25 4.24 8.58
C GLY A 88 -10.50 5.13 7.59
N PHE A 89 -10.96 6.37 7.36
CA PHE A 89 -10.33 7.27 6.40
C PHE A 89 -8.86 7.48 6.76
N SER A 90 -7.96 7.17 5.84
CA SER A 90 -6.49 7.17 6.05
C SER A 90 -5.91 6.02 6.88
N ARG A 91 -6.64 4.92 7.10
CA ARG A 91 -6.10 3.72 7.78
C ARG A 91 -4.79 3.23 7.17
N TYR A 92 -4.66 3.29 5.84
CA TYR A 92 -3.41 2.99 5.12
C TYR A 92 -2.21 3.79 5.63
N ASN A 93 -2.41 5.07 5.91
CA ASN A 93 -1.35 5.97 6.38
C ASN A 93 -1.01 5.76 7.87
N GLN A 94 -1.76 4.91 8.58
CA GLN A 94 -1.53 4.61 9.99
C GLN A 94 -0.70 3.33 10.17
N ILE A 95 -0.76 2.40 9.22
CA ILE A 95 0.00 1.15 9.27
C ILE A 95 1.41 1.40 8.75
N ARG A 96 2.41 1.11 9.57
CA ARG A 96 3.83 1.29 9.22
C ARG A 96 4.33 0.15 8.34
N MET A 97 5.23 0.46 7.42
CA MET A 97 5.98 -0.56 6.68
C MET A 97 6.99 -1.25 7.60
N ALA A 98 7.13 -2.56 7.50
CA ALA A 98 8.25 -3.31 8.06
C ALA A 98 9.58 -2.72 7.53
N LEU A 99 10.64 -2.73 8.33
CA LEU A 99 11.88 -2.03 7.99
C LEU A 99 12.54 -2.62 6.74
N GLU A 100 12.47 -3.94 6.61
CA GLU A 100 13.04 -4.74 5.53
C GLU A 100 12.35 -4.45 4.19
N ASP A 101 11.05 -4.19 4.23
CA ASP A 101 10.20 -4.04 3.04
C ASP A 101 10.10 -2.58 2.55
N LYS A 102 10.68 -1.62 3.29
CA LYS A 102 10.70 -0.20 2.87
C LYS A 102 11.50 0.01 1.61
N GLU A 103 12.63 -0.69 1.47
CA GLU A 103 13.51 -0.60 0.30
C GLU A 103 12.81 -1.08 -0.97
N GLU A 104 11.84 -1.98 -0.80
CA GLU A 104 11.04 -2.44 -1.91
C GLU A 104 10.11 -1.28 -2.36
N THR A 105 9.45 -0.56 -1.48
CA THR A 105 8.52 0.52 -1.89
C THR A 105 9.14 1.80 -2.49
N ILE A 106 10.43 1.81 -2.86
CA ILE A 106 11.15 2.98 -3.36
C ILE A 106 10.62 3.44 -4.73
N PHE A 107 10.48 4.75 -4.91
CA PHE A 107 10.13 5.40 -6.16
C PHE A 107 11.09 6.53 -6.53
N SER A 108 11.21 6.82 -7.82
CA SER A 108 12.07 7.89 -8.35
C SER A 108 11.30 9.19 -8.57
N MET A 109 11.91 10.30 -8.17
CA MET A 109 11.53 11.66 -8.53
C MET A 109 12.74 12.37 -9.17
N THR A 110 12.49 13.51 -9.83
CA THR A 110 13.53 14.28 -10.54
C THR A 110 14.69 14.69 -9.65
N TRP A 111 14.44 14.92 -8.36
CA TRP A 111 15.44 15.34 -7.37
C TRP A 111 15.96 14.21 -6.45
N GLY A 112 15.49 12.97 -6.61
CA GLY A 112 15.97 11.86 -5.79
C GLY A 112 15.01 10.66 -5.70
N THR A 113 15.46 9.63 -4.99
CA THR A 113 14.67 8.42 -4.69
C THR A 113 14.10 8.47 -3.29
N PHE A 114 12.84 8.10 -3.12
CA PHE A 114 12.12 8.17 -1.85
C PHE A 114 11.39 6.85 -1.60
N GLY A 115 11.22 6.49 -0.32
CA GLY A 115 10.43 5.32 0.10
C GLY A 115 9.39 5.73 1.13
N TYR A 116 8.30 4.98 1.22
CA TYR A 116 7.24 5.26 2.18
C TYR A 116 7.57 4.67 3.56
N LYS A 117 7.23 5.42 4.62
CA LYS A 117 7.33 4.92 6.01
C LYS A 117 6.09 4.13 6.43
N VAL A 118 4.97 4.37 5.76
CA VAL A 118 3.64 3.81 6.01
C VAL A 118 3.15 3.15 4.73
N MET A 119 2.17 2.27 4.82
CA MET A 119 1.66 1.52 3.68
C MET A 119 1.19 2.47 2.56
N PRO A 120 1.82 2.44 1.37
CA PRO A 120 1.39 3.29 0.27
C PRO A 120 0.13 2.76 -0.41
N PHE A 121 -0.62 3.68 -1.01
CA PHE A 121 -1.77 3.34 -1.84
C PHE A 121 -1.36 2.51 -3.07
N LYS A 122 -2.28 1.66 -3.53
CA LYS A 122 -2.16 0.80 -4.72
C LYS A 122 -1.23 -0.40 -4.57
N LEU A 123 -0.85 -0.77 -3.35
CA LEU A 123 -0.34 -2.12 -3.09
C LEU A 123 -1.50 -3.12 -3.12
N LYS A 124 -1.25 -4.29 -3.70
CA LYS A 124 -2.26 -5.35 -3.88
C LYS A 124 -2.68 -5.99 -2.54
N LYS A 125 -1.78 -5.99 -1.56
CA LYS A 125 -2.05 -6.48 -0.21
C LYS A 125 -2.26 -5.30 0.72
N CYS A 126 -3.47 -5.18 1.24
CA CYS A 126 -3.97 -4.06 2.04
C CYS A 126 -5.00 -4.58 3.02
#